data_AF-F4YFJ2-F1
#
_entry.id   AF-F4YFJ2-F1
#
_cell.length_a   1.000
_cell.length_b   1.000
_cell.length_c   1.000
_cell.angle_alpha   90.00
_cell.angle_beta   90.00
_cell.angle_gamma   90.00
#
_symmetry.space_group_name_H-M   'P 1'
#
loop_
_entity.id
_entity.type
_entity.pdbx_description
1 polymer ?
#
loop_
_entity_poly.entity_id
_entity_poly.type
_entity_poly.pdbx_seq_one_letter_code
_entity_poly.pdbx_strand_id
1 'polypeptide(L)'
;MEKCYPTVSEEYKKAIDKAKRKLRGLIAEKNCAPIMLRLAWHSAGTYDVTTKTGGPFGTMRHKLEQGHAANNGLEIAVRLLEPIKEQFPIISYADFYQLAGVVAVEITGGPDVPFHPGREDKPEPPVEGRLPDATKGTDHLRDVFVKHMGLTDKDIVALSGGHTLGRCHKERSGFEGPWTANPLIFDNSYFTELLTGEKEGLLQLPSDKALLNLLSS
;
A
#
# COMPACT_ATOMS: atom_id res chain seq x y z
N MET A 1 -16.22 5.40 -15.64
CA MET A 1 -17.09 4.21 -15.60
C MET A 1 -17.36 3.89 -14.14
N GLU A 2 -18.64 3.75 -13.80
CA GLU A 2 -19.07 3.27 -12.48
C GLU A 2 -18.56 1.82 -12.29
N LYS A 3 -18.10 1.48 -11.08
CA LYS A 3 -17.59 0.13 -10.78
C LYS A 3 -18.77 -0.82 -10.60
N CYS A 4 -18.72 -1.99 -11.25
CA CYS A 4 -19.66 -3.07 -11.01
C CYS A 4 -19.03 -4.06 -10.03
N TYR A 5 -19.43 -3.98 -8.75
CA TYR A 5 -18.90 -4.87 -7.71
C TYR A 5 -19.59 -6.24 -7.75
N PRO A 6 -18.85 -7.35 -7.58
CA PRO A 6 -19.45 -8.67 -7.52
C PRO A 6 -20.33 -8.83 -6.28
N THR A 7 -21.36 -9.68 -6.39
CA THR A 7 -22.12 -10.10 -5.21
C THR A 7 -21.34 -11.20 -4.49
N VAL A 8 -21.17 -11.07 -3.18
CA VAL A 8 -20.61 -12.11 -2.30
C VAL A 8 -21.68 -12.60 -1.33
N SER A 9 -21.52 -13.82 -0.81
CA SER A 9 -22.48 -14.40 0.13
C SER A 9 -22.54 -13.61 1.45
N GLU A 10 -23.66 -13.73 2.17
CA GLU A 10 -23.80 -13.14 3.51
C GLU A 10 -22.77 -13.69 4.52
N GLU A 11 -22.35 -14.94 4.33
CA GLU A 11 -21.26 -15.53 5.12
C GLU A 11 -19.93 -14.83 4.87
N TYR A 12 -19.61 -14.54 3.59
CA TYR A 12 -18.41 -13.81 3.22
C TYR A 12 -18.41 -12.40 3.82
N LYS A 13 -19.53 -11.67 3.75
CA LYS A 13 -19.67 -10.33 4.37
C LYS A 13 -19.42 -10.38 5.88
N LYS A 14 -20.06 -11.33 6.58
CA LYS A 14 -19.85 -11.54 8.03
C LYS A 14 -18.40 -11.91 8.36
N ALA A 15 -17.73 -12.67 7.48
CA ALA A 15 -16.32 -13.00 7.63
C ALA A 15 -15.44 -11.76 7.49
N ILE A 16 -15.69 -10.90 6.50
CA ILE A 16 -14.99 -9.61 6.31
C ILE A 16 -15.13 -8.72 7.55
N ASP A 17 -16.33 -8.60 8.12
CA ASP A 17 -16.54 -7.80 9.33
C ASP A 17 -15.75 -8.34 10.53
N LYS A 18 -15.73 -9.66 10.70
CA LYS A 18 -14.94 -10.33 11.76
C LYS A 18 -13.44 -10.15 11.53
N ALA A 19 -12.98 -10.29 10.30
CA ALA A 19 -11.59 -10.09 9.91
C ALA A 19 -11.15 -8.64 10.16
N LYS A 20 -11.97 -7.65 9.78
CA LYS A 20 -11.71 -6.22 10.03
C LYS A 20 -11.46 -5.95 11.52
N ARG A 21 -12.29 -6.49 12.41
CA ARG A 21 -12.12 -6.34 13.87
C ARG A 21 -10.83 -6.97 14.39
N LYS A 22 -10.47 -8.17 13.92
CA LYS A 22 -9.20 -8.83 14.32
C LYS A 22 -7.97 -8.09 13.78
N LEU A 23 -8.04 -7.61 12.54
CA LEU A 23 -7.00 -6.78 11.94
C LEU A 23 -6.79 -5.49 12.72
N ARG A 24 -7.87 -4.80 13.15
CA ARG A 24 -7.76 -3.61 14.01
C ARG A 24 -6.97 -3.89 15.28
N GLY A 25 -7.28 -5.00 15.96
CA GLY A 25 -6.57 -5.42 17.18
C GLY A 25 -5.08 -5.68 16.92
N LEU A 26 -4.76 -6.53 15.94
CA LEU A 26 -3.37 -6.88 15.61
C LEU A 26 -2.55 -5.65 15.19
N ILE A 27 -3.09 -4.84 14.28
CA ILE A 27 -2.34 -3.74 13.66
C ILE A 27 -2.02 -2.67 14.71
N ALA A 28 -2.97 -2.36 15.59
CA ALA A 28 -2.75 -1.44 16.71
C ALA A 28 -1.77 -2.01 17.74
N GLU A 29 -1.94 -3.26 18.18
CA GLU A 29 -1.07 -3.89 19.19
C GLU A 29 0.39 -4.00 18.73
N LYS A 30 0.61 -4.31 17.45
CA LYS A 30 1.95 -4.50 16.88
C LYS A 30 2.57 -3.23 16.30
N ASN A 31 1.86 -2.10 16.32
CA ASN A 31 2.28 -0.86 15.68
C ASN A 31 2.74 -1.06 14.22
N CYS A 32 2.03 -1.93 13.48
CA CYS A 32 2.46 -2.38 12.15
C CYS A 32 1.62 -1.80 11.01
N ALA A 33 0.81 -0.77 11.27
CA ALA A 33 0.00 -0.10 10.24
C ALA A 33 0.81 0.29 8.99
N PRO A 34 1.99 0.94 9.11
CA PRO A 34 2.72 1.38 7.92
C PRO A 34 3.14 0.22 7.00
N ILE A 35 3.54 -0.93 7.56
CA ILE A 35 3.92 -2.09 6.73
C ILE A 35 2.70 -2.79 6.14
N MET A 36 1.53 -2.75 6.79
CA MET A 36 0.28 -3.26 6.22
C MET A 36 -0.22 -2.37 5.07
N LEU A 37 -0.10 -1.05 5.20
CA LEU A 37 -0.38 -0.12 4.11
C LEU A 37 0.58 -0.35 2.94
N ARG A 38 1.88 -0.50 3.21
CA ARG A 38 2.88 -0.85 2.18
C ARG A 38 2.56 -2.18 1.50
N LEU A 39 2.17 -3.21 2.25
CA LEU A 39 1.78 -4.50 1.68
C LEU A 39 0.60 -4.37 0.71
N ALA A 40 -0.45 -3.65 1.11
CA ALA A 40 -1.62 -3.41 0.29
C ALA A 40 -1.28 -2.59 -0.98
N TRP A 41 -0.45 -1.55 -0.83
CA TRP A 41 0.07 -0.73 -1.93
C TRP A 41 0.87 -1.58 -2.92
N HIS A 42 1.88 -2.32 -2.47
CA HIS A 42 2.73 -3.14 -3.34
C HIS A 42 1.95 -4.26 -4.03
N SER A 43 0.92 -4.80 -3.36
CA SER A 43 0.03 -5.79 -3.98
C SER A 43 -0.81 -5.18 -5.11
N ALA A 44 -1.27 -3.94 -4.97
CA ALA A 44 -2.10 -3.27 -5.98
C ALA A 44 -1.27 -2.64 -7.10
N GLY A 45 -0.09 -2.09 -6.76
CA GLY A 45 0.77 -1.28 -7.62
C GLY A 45 1.52 -2.05 -8.71
N THR A 46 1.17 -3.30 -8.96
CA THR A 46 1.70 -4.09 -10.07
C THR A 46 0.74 -4.15 -11.26
N TYR A 47 -0.46 -3.55 -11.13
CA TYR A 47 -1.47 -3.55 -12.18
C TYR A 47 -0.99 -2.79 -13.42
N ASP A 48 -1.18 -3.41 -14.58
CA ASP A 48 -0.95 -2.79 -15.88
C ASP A 48 -2.28 -2.75 -16.67
N VAL A 49 -2.76 -1.55 -17.00
CA VAL A 49 -4.05 -1.32 -17.68
C VAL A 49 -4.10 -1.89 -19.09
N THR A 50 -2.95 -1.96 -19.77
CA THR A 50 -2.85 -2.41 -21.16
C THR A 50 -3.02 -3.92 -21.25
N THR A 51 -2.25 -4.66 -20.43
CA THR A 51 -2.24 -6.13 -20.42
C THR A 51 -3.24 -6.73 -19.44
N LYS A 52 -3.79 -5.93 -18.52
CA LYS A 52 -4.71 -6.34 -17.44
C LYS A 52 -4.09 -7.41 -16.52
N THR A 53 -2.78 -7.35 -16.34
CA THR A 53 -1.99 -8.27 -15.48
C THR A 53 -1.53 -7.58 -14.21
N GLY A 54 -1.12 -8.36 -13.19
CA GLY A 54 -0.82 -7.84 -11.85
C GLY A 54 -2.06 -7.31 -11.14
N GLY A 55 -1.84 -6.50 -10.11
CA GLY A 55 -2.89 -5.90 -9.28
C GLY A 55 -3.22 -6.72 -8.02
N PRO A 56 -4.20 -6.27 -7.23
CA PRO A 56 -4.42 -6.72 -5.85
C PRO A 56 -5.13 -8.08 -5.78
N PHE A 57 -4.54 -9.13 -6.35
CA PHE A 57 -5.14 -10.46 -6.49
C PHE A 57 -4.40 -11.53 -5.66
N GLY A 58 -3.92 -11.13 -4.48
CA GLY A 58 -3.38 -12.03 -3.46
C GLY A 58 -2.01 -12.63 -3.76
N THR A 59 -1.37 -12.28 -4.87
CA THR A 59 -0.13 -12.93 -5.35
C THR A 59 1.09 -12.65 -4.47
N MET A 60 1.06 -11.59 -3.65
CA MET A 60 2.11 -11.28 -2.66
C MET A 60 2.33 -12.39 -1.61
N ARG A 61 1.44 -13.39 -1.53
CA ARG A 61 1.65 -14.63 -0.74
C ARG A 61 2.75 -15.55 -1.32
N HIS A 62 3.07 -15.41 -2.60
CA HIS A 62 4.04 -16.25 -3.30
C HIS A 62 5.47 -15.77 -3.05
N LYS A 63 6.38 -16.73 -2.83
CA LYS A 63 7.81 -16.44 -2.61
C LYS A 63 8.49 -15.76 -3.78
N LEU A 64 8.03 -16.02 -5.01
CA LEU A 64 8.52 -15.36 -6.21
C LEU A 64 8.31 -13.83 -6.11
N GLU A 65 7.09 -13.38 -5.82
CA GLU A 65 6.79 -11.95 -5.70
C GLU A 65 7.43 -11.31 -4.46
N GLN A 66 7.47 -12.03 -3.33
CA GLN A 66 8.18 -11.58 -2.13
C GLN A 66 9.68 -11.37 -2.38
N GLY A 67 10.26 -12.10 -3.34
CA GLY A 67 11.66 -12.01 -3.73
C GLY A 67 12.01 -10.79 -4.60
N HIS A 68 11.02 -10.06 -5.12
CA HIS A 68 11.28 -8.84 -5.88
C HIS A 68 11.97 -7.78 -5.00
N ALA A 69 12.96 -7.07 -5.53
CA ALA A 69 13.79 -6.12 -4.80
C ALA A 69 12.95 -5.04 -4.09
N ALA A 70 11.94 -4.49 -4.77
CA ALA A 70 11.04 -3.48 -4.20
C ALA A 70 10.18 -4.02 -3.03
N ASN A 71 9.99 -5.34 -2.93
CA ASN A 71 9.17 -5.99 -1.92
C ASN A 71 9.95 -6.43 -0.67
N ASN A 72 11.26 -6.18 -0.61
CA ASN A 72 12.10 -6.56 0.53
C ASN A 72 11.48 -6.12 1.88
N GLY A 73 11.34 -7.07 2.80
CA GLY A 73 10.70 -6.92 4.11
C GLY A 73 9.19 -7.20 4.15
N LEU A 74 8.48 -7.32 3.02
CA LEU A 74 7.03 -7.59 3.01
C LEU A 74 6.68 -9.03 3.43
N GLU A 75 7.63 -9.96 3.40
CA GLU A 75 7.46 -11.29 3.98
C GLU A 75 7.20 -11.25 5.49
N ILE A 76 7.62 -10.18 6.19
CA ILE A 76 7.28 -9.94 7.59
C ILE A 76 5.78 -9.64 7.73
N ALA A 77 5.23 -8.77 6.87
CA ALA A 77 3.81 -8.42 6.89
C ALA A 77 2.93 -9.62 6.57
N VAL A 78 3.28 -10.39 5.53
CA VAL A 78 2.59 -11.63 5.17
C VAL A 78 2.58 -12.61 6.35
N ARG A 79 3.73 -12.84 6.98
CA ARG A 79 3.84 -13.74 8.16
C ARG A 79 3.03 -13.25 9.37
N LEU A 80 2.98 -11.93 9.62
CA LEU A 80 2.18 -11.37 10.71
C LEU A 80 0.68 -11.55 10.49
N LEU A 81 0.24 -11.51 9.24
CA LEU A 81 -1.17 -11.62 8.85
C LEU A 81 -1.66 -13.08 8.80
N GLU A 82 -0.77 -14.04 8.53
CA GLU A 82 -1.13 -15.44 8.30
C GLU A 82 -1.99 -16.06 9.41
N PRO A 83 -1.66 -15.93 10.72
CA PRO A 83 -2.47 -16.56 11.78
C PRO A 83 -3.91 -16.04 11.86
N ILE A 84 -4.16 -14.80 11.41
CA ILE A 84 -5.52 -14.26 11.30
C ILE A 84 -6.16 -14.75 10.01
N LYS A 85 -5.43 -14.77 8.90
CA LYS A 85 -5.92 -15.25 7.61
C LYS A 85 -6.40 -16.72 7.67
N GLU A 86 -5.68 -17.58 8.39
CA GLU A 86 -6.04 -18.99 8.61
C GLU A 86 -7.41 -19.16 9.30
N GLN A 87 -7.83 -18.18 10.11
CA GLN A 87 -9.16 -18.18 10.76
C GLN A 87 -10.30 -17.82 9.78
N PHE A 88 -9.96 -17.32 8.58
CA PHE A 88 -10.91 -16.91 7.55
C PHE A 88 -10.56 -17.55 6.19
N PRO A 89 -10.71 -18.88 6.06
CA PRO A 89 -10.42 -19.57 4.80
C PRO A 89 -11.33 -19.15 3.66
N ILE A 90 -12.54 -18.67 3.97
CA ILE A 90 -13.51 -18.19 2.96
C ILE A 90 -13.07 -16.88 2.29
N ILE A 91 -12.26 -16.05 2.95
CA ILE A 91 -11.80 -14.76 2.41
C ILE A 91 -10.56 -15.01 1.54
N SER A 92 -10.52 -14.44 0.33
CA SER A 92 -9.32 -14.48 -0.52
C SER A 92 -8.15 -13.72 0.12
N TYR A 93 -6.91 -14.11 -0.18
CA TYR A 93 -5.74 -13.31 0.22
C TYR A 93 -5.81 -11.89 -0.37
N ALA A 94 -6.34 -11.77 -1.59
CA ALA A 94 -6.60 -10.53 -2.29
C ALA A 94 -7.43 -9.54 -1.47
N ASP A 95 -8.61 -9.94 -1.02
CA ASP A 95 -9.45 -9.10 -0.17
C ASP A 95 -8.82 -8.88 1.21
N PHE A 96 -8.19 -9.90 1.78
CA PHE A 96 -7.61 -9.82 3.12
C PHE A 96 -6.47 -8.79 3.21
N TYR A 97 -5.56 -8.77 2.24
CA TYR A 97 -4.46 -7.79 2.21
C TYR A 97 -4.96 -6.37 1.96
N GLN A 98 -5.94 -6.19 1.08
CA GLN A 98 -6.54 -4.87 0.86
C GLN A 98 -7.32 -4.38 2.08
N LEU A 99 -8.03 -5.27 2.78
CA LEU A 99 -8.69 -4.96 4.04
C LEU A 99 -7.68 -4.55 5.12
N ALA A 100 -6.53 -5.21 5.20
CA ALA A 100 -5.45 -4.84 6.13
C ALA A 100 -4.90 -3.44 5.84
N GLY A 101 -4.75 -3.05 4.56
CA GLY A 101 -4.38 -1.69 4.16
C GLY A 101 -5.41 -0.63 4.56
N VAL A 102 -6.71 -0.90 4.32
CA VAL A 102 -7.81 -0.02 4.76
C VAL A 102 -7.81 0.16 6.27
N VAL A 103 -7.68 -0.94 7.02
CA VAL A 103 -7.62 -0.90 8.49
C VAL A 103 -6.38 -0.14 8.97
N ALA A 104 -5.24 -0.26 8.30
CA ALA A 104 -4.04 0.46 8.67
C ALA A 104 -4.21 1.98 8.58
N VAL A 105 -4.92 2.48 7.56
CA VAL A 105 -5.27 3.91 7.45
C VAL A 105 -6.25 4.31 8.54
N GLU A 106 -7.32 3.53 8.74
CA GLU A 106 -8.37 3.81 9.72
C GLU A 106 -7.84 3.87 11.17
N ILE A 107 -7.01 2.91 11.59
CA ILE A 107 -6.52 2.83 12.98
C ILE A 107 -5.48 3.89 13.33
N THR A 108 -4.87 4.51 12.32
CA THR A 108 -3.87 5.59 12.50
C THR A 108 -4.51 6.98 12.41
N GLY A 109 -5.84 7.07 12.33
CA GLY A 109 -6.59 8.34 12.29
C GLY A 109 -6.85 8.88 10.88
N GLY A 110 -6.59 8.08 9.85
CA GLY A 110 -6.81 8.45 8.46
C GLY A 110 -8.29 8.36 8.04
N PRO A 111 -8.58 8.67 6.76
CA PRO A 111 -9.94 8.65 6.24
C PRO A 111 -10.53 7.24 6.17
N ASP A 112 -11.86 7.16 6.26
CA ASP A 112 -12.61 5.94 5.98
C ASP A 112 -12.56 5.60 4.49
N VAL A 113 -11.69 4.67 4.09
CA VAL A 113 -11.60 4.18 2.71
C VAL A 113 -12.66 3.09 2.48
N PRO A 114 -13.58 3.26 1.49
CA PRO A 114 -14.60 2.26 1.21
C PRO A 114 -14.00 0.92 0.78
N PHE A 115 -14.40 -0.17 1.44
CA PHE A 115 -13.97 -1.52 1.11
C PHE A 115 -15.11 -2.32 0.46
N HIS A 116 -14.84 -2.90 -0.70
CA HIS A 116 -15.77 -3.77 -1.42
C HIS A 116 -15.11 -5.16 -1.61
N PRO A 117 -15.71 -6.25 -1.09
CA PRO A 117 -15.18 -7.60 -1.22
C PRO A 117 -15.47 -8.20 -2.61
N GLY A 118 -14.84 -9.35 -2.87
CA GLY A 118 -15.03 -10.19 -4.03
C GLY A 118 -13.85 -10.22 -4.99
N ARG A 119 -12.64 -9.82 -4.55
CA ARG A 119 -11.44 -10.10 -5.33
C ARG A 119 -11.12 -11.59 -5.25
N GLU A 120 -10.80 -12.18 -6.39
CA GLU A 120 -10.32 -13.56 -6.46
C GLU A 120 -8.78 -13.58 -6.38
N ASP A 121 -8.25 -14.66 -5.79
CA ASP A 121 -6.81 -14.90 -5.79
C ASP A 121 -6.36 -15.39 -7.17
N LYS A 122 -5.34 -14.73 -7.73
CA LYS A 122 -4.66 -15.21 -8.94
C LYS A 122 -3.52 -16.17 -8.57
N PRO A 123 -3.20 -17.13 -9.45
CA PRO A 123 -2.10 -18.09 -9.22
C PRO A 123 -0.73 -17.51 -9.56
N GLU A 124 -0.65 -16.70 -10.62
CA GLU A 124 0.62 -16.22 -11.17
C GLU A 124 0.94 -14.79 -10.70
N PRO A 125 2.10 -14.58 -10.05
CA PRO A 125 2.62 -13.25 -9.77
C PRO A 125 2.85 -12.39 -11.03
N PRO A 126 2.82 -11.06 -10.90
CA PRO A 126 3.28 -10.16 -11.95
C PRO A 126 4.80 -10.27 -12.14
N VAL A 127 5.27 -9.80 -13.30
CA VAL A 127 6.71 -9.59 -13.51
C VAL A 127 7.25 -8.49 -12.59
N GLU A 128 8.51 -8.61 -12.18
CA GLU A 128 9.21 -7.59 -11.41
C GLU A 128 9.38 -6.28 -12.21
N GLY A 129 9.58 -5.16 -11.51
CA GLY A 129 9.96 -3.87 -12.11
C GLY A 129 8.81 -2.90 -12.37
N ARG A 130 7.57 -3.23 -11.98
CA ARG A 130 6.39 -2.35 -12.17
C ARG A 130 6.20 -1.29 -11.08
N LEU A 131 6.80 -1.50 -9.89
CA LEU A 131 6.69 -0.57 -8.77
C LEU A 131 7.61 0.65 -8.97
N PRO A 132 7.26 1.82 -8.40
CA PRO A 132 8.03 3.04 -8.60
C PRO A 132 9.43 2.96 -7.96
N ASP A 133 10.38 3.65 -8.58
CA ASP A 133 11.76 3.77 -8.11
C ASP A 133 11.90 5.12 -7.39
N ALA A 134 12.27 5.05 -6.11
CA ALA A 134 12.44 6.20 -5.23
C ALA A 134 13.47 7.23 -5.72
N THR A 135 14.40 6.83 -6.60
CA THR A 135 15.47 7.68 -7.12
C THR A 135 15.06 8.48 -8.35
N LYS A 136 13.89 8.18 -8.95
CA LYS A 136 13.42 8.81 -10.18
C LYS A 136 12.41 9.93 -9.91
N GLY A 137 12.22 10.77 -10.92
CA GLY A 137 11.38 11.97 -10.85
C GLY A 137 9.98 11.81 -11.45
N THR A 138 9.36 12.95 -11.77
CA THR A 138 7.96 13.08 -12.18
C THR A 138 7.58 12.24 -13.40
N ASP A 139 8.44 12.15 -14.41
CA ASP A 139 8.16 11.36 -15.62
C ASP A 139 7.98 9.88 -15.28
N HIS A 140 8.85 9.35 -14.39
CA HIS A 140 8.74 7.97 -13.91
C HIS A 140 7.47 7.75 -13.09
N LEU A 141 7.10 8.70 -12.24
CA LEU A 141 5.83 8.63 -11.49
C LEU A 141 4.64 8.58 -12.44
N ARG A 142 4.62 9.40 -13.50
CA ARG A 142 3.54 9.36 -14.50
C ARG A 142 3.56 8.07 -15.32
N ASP A 143 4.73 7.54 -15.66
CA ASP A 143 4.83 6.25 -16.34
C ASP A 143 4.21 5.14 -15.50
N VAL A 144 4.54 5.06 -14.22
CA VAL A 144 4.02 4.03 -13.31
C VAL A 144 2.55 4.25 -13.00
N PHE A 145 2.17 5.40 -12.47
CA PHE A 145 0.82 5.61 -11.95
C PHE A 145 -0.20 5.90 -13.07
N VAL A 146 0.16 6.70 -14.07
CA VAL A 146 -0.78 7.07 -15.14
C VAL A 146 -0.76 6.02 -16.25
N LYS A 147 0.40 5.74 -16.85
CA LYS A 147 0.46 4.85 -18.02
C LYS A 147 0.23 3.39 -17.66
N HIS A 148 0.79 2.90 -16.54
CA HIS A 148 0.60 1.51 -16.13
C HIS A 148 -0.64 1.31 -15.26
N MET A 149 -0.85 2.09 -14.20
CA MET A 149 -2.00 1.86 -13.30
C MET A 149 -3.31 2.50 -13.77
N GLY A 150 -3.26 3.52 -14.64
CA GLY A 150 -4.44 4.27 -15.09
C GLY A 150 -4.98 5.25 -14.06
N LEU A 151 -4.14 5.74 -13.16
CA LEU A 151 -4.45 6.77 -12.17
C LEU A 151 -4.19 8.18 -12.73
N THR A 152 -4.51 9.21 -11.95
CA THR A 152 -4.32 10.62 -12.31
C THR A 152 -3.17 11.26 -11.53
N ASP A 153 -2.68 12.42 -11.96
CA ASP A 153 -1.67 13.19 -11.21
C ASP A 153 -2.16 13.57 -9.79
N LYS A 154 -3.46 13.81 -9.63
CA LYS A 154 -4.08 14.03 -8.31
C LYS A 154 -3.94 12.78 -7.44
N ASP A 155 -4.14 11.60 -8.00
CA ASP A 155 -3.96 10.34 -7.27
C ASP A 155 -2.50 10.11 -6.90
N ILE A 156 -1.54 10.46 -7.78
CA ILE A 156 -0.10 10.39 -7.44
C ILE A 156 0.18 11.19 -6.18
N VAL A 157 -0.18 12.48 -6.17
CA VAL A 157 0.10 13.38 -5.05
C VAL A 157 -0.61 12.91 -3.78
N ALA A 158 -1.89 12.53 -3.88
CA ALA A 158 -2.64 12.05 -2.73
C ALA A 158 -2.09 10.74 -2.14
N LEU A 159 -1.74 9.77 -3.00
CA LEU A 159 -1.20 8.47 -2.58
C LEU A 159 0.22 8.59 -2.01
N SER A 160 1.05 9.51 -2.51
CA SER A 160 2.35 9.84 -1.89
C SER A 160 2.21 10.30 -0.44
N GLY A 161 1.09 10.92 -0.09
CA GLY A 161 0.73 11.24 1.30
C GLY A 161 0.71 10.03 2.25
N GLY A 162 0.63 8.80 1.73
CA GLY A 162 0.77 7.58 2.52
C GLY A 162 2.11 7.49 3.26
N HIS A 163 3.17 8.16 2.78
CA HIS A 163 4.46 8.29 3.47
C HIS A 163 4.38 9.09 4.78
N THR A 164 3.24 9.73 5.09
CA THR A 164 2.99 10.29 6.43
C THR A 164 3.15 9.23 7.54
N LEU A 165 2.90 7.96 7.17
CA LEU A 165 3.12 6.79 8.01
C LEU A 165 4.46 6.09 7.69
N GLY A 166 5.13 5.64 8.74
CA GLY A 166 6.26 4.72 8.65
C GLY A 166 7.60 5.40 8.39
N ARG A 167 8.52 4.60 7.81
CA ARG A 167 9.91 4.96 7.56
C ARG A 167 10.57 4.04 6.56
N CYS A 168 11.63 4.52 5.93
CA CYS A 168 12.59 3.67 5.23
C CYS A 168 13.50 2.96 6.24
N HIS A 169 14.05 1.83 5.79
CA HIS A 169 15.02 1.03 6.54
C HIS A 169 16.17 0.69 5.61
N LYS A 170 17.40 0.95 6.06
CA LYS A 170 18.62 0.86 5.24
C LYS A 170 18.81 -0.54 4.64
N GLU A 171 18.48 -1.58 5.39
CA GLU A 171 18.58 -2.98 4.95
C GLU A 171 17.53 -3.39 3.92
N ARG A 172 16.48 -2.57 3.72
CA ARG A 172 15.40 -2.83 2.76
C ARG A 172 15.57 -2.06 1.47
N SER A 173 15.62 -0.73 1.59
CA SER A 173 15.62 0.20 0.45
C SER A 173 16.93 0.96 0.27
N GLY A 174 17.89 0.84 1.19
CA GLY A 174 19.09 1.68 1.23
C GLY A 174 18.89 3.06 1.86
N PHE A 175 17.66 3.60 1.83
CA PHE A 175 17.23 4.79 2.57
C PHE A 175 16.90 4.48 4.04
N GLU A 176 16.95 5.48 4.92
CA GLU A 176 16.71 5.34 6.37
C GLU A 176 15.94 6.54 6.91
N GLY A 177 15.05 6.29 7.88
CA GLY A 177 14.36 7.34 8.64
C GLY A 177 12.90 7.57 8.23
N PRO A 178 12.11 8.23 9.09
CA PRO A 178 10.71 8.55 8.84
C PRO A 178 10.56 9.84 8.03
N TRP A 179 9.45 9.99 7.32
CA TRP A 179 9.10 11.26 6.67
C TRP A 179 8.52 12.29 7.65
N THR A 180 7.94 11.83 8.77
CA THR A 180 7.26 12.67 9.74
C THR A 180 7.76 12.39 11.16
N ALA A 181 7.57 13.35 12.06
CA ALA A 181 7.91 13.17 13.47
C ALA A 181 6.99 12.13 14.17
N ASN A 182 5.79 11.91 13.63
CA ASN A 182 4.77 11.01 14.19
C ASN A 182 4.42 9.90 13.18
N PRO A 183 5.29 8.90 12.93
CA PRO A 183 5.13 7.93 11.84
C PRO A 183 4.00 6.90 12.02
N LEU A 184 3.16 7.06 13.04
CA LEU A 184 1.97 6.24 13.31
C LEU A 184 0.67 7.06 13.32
N ILE A 185 0.73 8.34 12.95
CA ILE A 185 -0.43 9.22 12.86
C ILE A 185 -0.65 9.58 11.39
N PHE A 186 -1.84 9.28 10.88
CA PHE A 186 -2.22 9.62 9.52
C PHE A 186 -2.78 11.03 9.47
N ASP A 187 -1.95 11.98 9.06
CA ASP A 187 -2.31 13.38 8.86
C ASP A 187 -1.61 13.95 7.62
N ASN A 188 -1.71 15.26 7.41
CA ASN A 188 -1.05 15.95 6.30
C ASN A 188 0.40 16.39 6.60
N SER A 189 1.04 15.88 7.66
CA SER A 189 2.41 16.24 8.03
C SER A 189 3.40 15.94 6.92
N TYR A 190 3.25 14.84 6.17
CA TYR A 190 4.09 14.56 4.99
C TYR A 190 4.24 15.76 4.05
N PHE A 191 3.12 16.41 3.70
CA PHE A 191 3.14 17.56 2.80
C PHE A 191 3.71 18.81 3.47
N THR A 192 3.43 19.00 4.77
CA THR A 192 4.01 20.10 5.55
C THR A 192 5.54 19.99 5.59
N GLU A 193 6.05 18.79 5.91
CA GLU A 193 7.48 18.50 5.94
C GLU A 193 8.11 18.68 4.55
N LEU A 194 7.47 18.19 3.49
CA LEU A 194 7.93 18.35 2.11
C LEU A 194 8.08 19.84 1.70
N LEU A 195 7.07 20.67 2.02
CA LEU A 195 7.05 22.09 1.65
C LEU A 195 8.02 22.94 2.49
N THR A 196 8.35 22.51 3.71
CA THR A 196 9.28 23.25 4.59
C THR A 196 10.76 22.90 4.37
N GLY A 197 11.07 22.01 3.44
CA GLY A 197 12.43 21.60 3.10
C GLY A 197 13.00 20.52 4.05
N GLU A 198 14.26 20.16 3.82
CA GLU A 198 14.92 19.08 4.57
C GLU A 198 15.17 19.48 6.03
N LYS A 199 14.92 18.54 6.95
CA LYS A 199 15.16 18.69 8.39
C LYS A 199 15.98 17.51 8.90
N GLU A 200 16.88 17.76 9.85
CA GLU A 200 17.65 16.71 10.49
C GLU A 200 16.70 15.68 11.13
N GLY A 201 16.95 14.39 10.87
CA GLY A 201 16.16 13.28 11.38
C GLY A 201 14.91 12.91 10.56
N LEU A 202 14.56 13.68 9.53
CA LEU A 202 13.47 13.35 8.60
C LEU A 202 13.98 13.02 7.20
N LEU A 203 13.21 12.19 6.49
CA LEU A 203 13.52 11.70 5.15
C LEU A 203 12.72 12.44 4.08
N GLN A 204 13.37 12.73 2.95
CA GLN A 204 12.71 13.05 1.69
C GLN A 204 13.42 12.32 0.55
N LEU A 205 12.71 11.39 -0.10
CA LEU A 205 13.22 10.68 -1.27
C LEU A 205 13.25 11.63 -2.49
N PRO A 206 14.10 11.35 -3.50
CA PRO A 206 14.03 12.06 -4.79
C PRO A 206 12.63 12.05 -5.40
N SER A 207 11.89 10.94 -5.28
CA SER A 207 10.49 10.83 -5.73
C SER A 207 9.53 11.74 -4.96
N ASP A 208 9.76 12.00 -3.67
CA ASP A 208 8.92 12.93 -2.89
C ASP A 208 9.17 14.37 -3.36
N LYS A 209 10.44 14.75 -3.52
CA LYS A 209 10.84 16.08 -4.00
C LYS A 209 10.30 16.37 -5.40
N ALA A 210 10.19 15.33 -6.24
CA ALA A 210 9.62 15.46 -7.58
C ALA A 210 8.14 15.89 -7.60
N LEU A 211 7.41 15.73 -6.49
CA LEU A 211 6.03 16.20 -6.37
C LEU A 211 5.92 17.72 -6.33
N LEU A 212 6.97 18.43 -5.88
CA LEU A 212 6.98 19.89 -5.87
C LEU A 212 6.82 20.46 -7.29
N ASN A 213 7.30 19.73 -8.30
CA ASN A 213 7.14 20.09 -9.71
C ASN A 213 5.71 19.81 -10.23
N LEU A 214 5.01 18.82 -9.65
CA LEU A 214 3.60 18.51 -9.99
C LEU A 214 2.62 19.51 -9.37
N LEU A 215 2.98 20.13 -8.24
CA LEU A 215 2.15 21.14 -7.58
C LEU A 215 2.24 22.52 -8.26
N SER A 216 3.28 22.75 -9.05
CA SER A 216 3.52 24.01 -9.75
C SER A 216 2.98 24.07 -11.19
N SER A 217 2.50 22.95 -11.73
CA SER A 217 1.99 22.81 -13.11
C SER A 217 0.47 22.81 -13.17
#